data_AF-A0A3S4L8F9-F1
#
_entry.id   AF-A0A3S4L8F9-F1
#
_cell.length_a   1.000
_cell.length_b   1.000
_cell.length_c   1.000
_cell.angle_alpha   90.00
_cell.angle_beta   90.00
_cell.angle_gamma   90.00
#
_symmetry.space_group_name_H-M   'P 1'
#
loop_
_entity.id
_entity.type
_entity.pdbx_description
1 polymer ?
#
loop_
_entity_poly.entity_id
_entity_poly.type
_entity_poly.pdbx_seq_one_letter_code
_entity_poly.pdbx_strand_id
1 'polypeptide(L)' 'MFLAAIFAIAIGLSFLETAANTYSSMIGPKAYATLRLNISQTFYPIGAASGILLGKYLVFSEGKALRSRCPE' A
#
# COMPACT_ATOMS: atom_id res chain seq x y z
N MET A 1 17.89 12.72 10.52
CA MET A 1 16.78 13.17 9.65
C MET A 1 16.06 12.01 8.98
N PHE A 2 16.72 11.13 8.21
CA PHE A 2 16.08 9.98 7.56
C PHE A 2 15.34 9.03 8.53
N LEU A 3 15.97 8.68 9.66
CA LEU A 3 15.36 7.82 10.68
C LEU A 3 14.07 8.42 11.26
N ALA A 4 14.07 9.74 11.50
CA ALA A 4 12.88 10.46 11.98
C ALA A 4 11.76 10.48 10.93
N ALA A 5 12.10 10.58 9.64
CA ALA A 5 11.13 10.54 8.55
C ALA A 5 10.47 9.15 8.43
N ILE A 6 11.24 8.07 8.42
CA ILE A 6 10.66 6.71 8.36
C ILE A 6 9.85 6.38 9.63
N PHE A 7 10.26 6.90 10.79
CA PHE A 7 9.51 6.76 12.04
C PHE A 7 8.18 7.52 12.00
N ALA A 8 8.18 8.76 11.51
CA ALA A 8 6.95 9.54 11.31
C ALA A 8 5.99 8.86 10.32
N ILE A 9 6.52 8.29 9.23
CA ILE A 9 5.73 7.52 8.25
C ILE A 9 5.13 6.27 8.91
N ALA A 10 5.92 5.51 9.67
CA ALA A 10 5.45 4.30 10.35
C ALA A 10 4.31 4.60 11.33
N ILE A 11 4.48 5.62 12.19
CA ILE A 11 3.44 6.05 13.14
C ILE A 11 2.17 6.50 12.39
N GLY A 12 2.32 7.33 11.35
CA GLY A 12 1.20 7.83 10.57
C GLY A 12 0.40 6.72 9.89
N LEU A 13 1.09 5.73 9.31
CA LEU A 13 0.47 4.55 8.69
C LEU A 13 -0.30 3.71 9.71
N SER A 14 0.30 3.41 10.87
CA SER A 14 -0.38 2.64 11.92
C SER A 14 -1.64 3.33 12.44
N PHE A 15 -1.59 4.66 12.59
CA PHE A 15 -2.75 5.44 13.02
C PHE A 15 -3.86 5.44 11.95
N LEU A 16 -3.48 5.64 10.69
CA LEU A 16 -4.43 5.67 9.58
C LEU A 16 -5.09 4.31 9.35
N GLU A 17 -4.34 3.21 9.44
CA GLU A 17 -4.86 1.85 9.32
C GLU A 17 -5.90 1.55 10.40
N THR A 18 -5.57 1.89 11.66
CA THR A 18 -6.48 1.69 12.78
C THR A 18 -7.76 2.51 12.59
N ALA A 19 -7.62 3.80 12.28
CA ALA A 19 -8.76 4.70 12.09
C ALA A 19 -9.63 4.29 10.89
N ALA A 20 -9.03 3.90 9.76
CA ALA A 20 -9.74 3.51 8.55
C ALA A 20 -10.52 2.20 8.73
N ASN A 21 -9.93 1.20 9.38
CA ASN A 21 -10.60 -0.07 9.68
C ASN A 21 -11.79 0.15 10.63
N THR A 22 -11.59 0.97 11.69
CA THR A 22 -12.66 1.34 12.62
C THR A 22 -13.76 2.14 11.92
N TYR A 23 -13.42 3.09 11.06
CA TYR A 23 -14.37 3.87 10.28
C TYR A 23 -15.20 2.98 9.33
N SER A 24 -14.55 2.09 8.55
CA SER A 24 -15.23 1.16 7.62
C SER A 24 -16.18 0.20 8.35
N SER A 25 -15.82 -0.22 9.57
CA SER A 25 -16.67 -1.04 10.42
C SER A 25 -17.88 -0.27 10.97
N MET A 26 -17.71 0.99 11.36
CA MET A 26 -18.76 1.79 12.01
C MET A 26 -19.67 2.57 11.06
N ILE A 27 -19.28 2.79 9.80
CA ILE A 27 -20.09 3.56 8.84
C ILE A 27 -21.29 2.76 8.32
N GLY A 28 -22.32 2.58 9.14
CA GLY A 28 -23.62 1.97 8.80
C GLY A 28 -23.93 0.68 9.57
N PRO A 29 -24.89 -0.14 9.12
CA PRO A 29 -25.42 -1.24 9.92
C PRO A 29 -24.37 -2.28 10.30
N LYS A 30 -24.34 -2.69 11.58
CA LYS A 30 -23.37 -3.67 12.12
C LYS A 30 -23.35 -5.00 11.35
N ALA A 31 -24.49 -5.42 10.79
CA ALA A 31 -24.59 -6.67 10.02
C ALA A 31 -23.67 -6.68 8.78
N TYR A 32 -23.39 -5.52 8.18
CA TYR A 32 -22.57 -5.40 6.98
C TYR A 32 -21.14 -4.91 7.27
N ALA A 33 -20.76 -4.75 8.55
CA ALA A 33 -19.45 -4.22 8.93
C ALA A 33 -18.29 -5.07 8.38
N THR A 34 -18.38 -6.40 8.53
CA THR A 34 -17.37 -7.34 8.02
C THR A 34 -17.29 -7.31 6.49
N LEU A 35 -18.42 -7.21 5.80
CA LEU A 35 -18.45 -7.13 4.33
C LEU A 35 -17.73 -5.87 3.82
N ARG A 36 -18.04 -4.71 4.41
CA ARG A 36 -17.39 -3.44 4.04
C ARG A 36 -15.89 -3.48 4.27
N LEU A 37 -15.47 -4.02 5.41
CA LEU A 37 -14.06 -4.15 5.75
C LEU A 37 -13.34 -5.04 4.73
N ASN A 38 -13.92 -6.20 4.38
CA ASN A 38 -13.35 -7.09 3.36
C ASN A 38 -13.28 -6.43 1.97
N ILE A 39 -14.31 -5.66 1.60
CA ILE A 39 -14.28 -4.87 0.37
C ILE A 39 -13.13 -3.85 0.42
N SER A 40 -13.00 -3.07 1.50
CA SER A 40 -11.90 -2.10 1.68
C SER A 40 -10.52 -2.77 1.60
N GLN A 41 -10.34 -3.93 2.23
CA GLN A 41 -9.07 -4.67 2.21
C GLN A 41 -8.73 -5.24 0.84
N THR A 42 -9.73 -5.55 -0.01
CA THR A 42 -9.49 -6.01 -1.39
C THR A 42 -8.79 -4.95 -2.25
N PHE A 43 -8.90 -3.66 -1.91
CA PHE A 43 -8.16 -2.60 -2.60
C PHE A 43 -6.68 -2.50 -2.21
N TYR A 44 -6.29 -3.06 -1.07
CA TYR A 44 -4.89 -3.07 -0.62
C TYR A 44 -3.94 -3.76 -1.62
N PRO A 45 -4.20 -5.01 -2.10
CA PRO A 45 -3.36 -5.64 -3.10
C PRO A 45 -3.37 -4.90 -4.45
N ILE A 46 -4.47 -4.23 -4.81
CA ILE A 46 -4.54 -3.40 -6.02
C ILE A 46 -3.57 -2.22 -5.89
N GLY A 47 -3.62 -1.49 -4.78
CA GLY A 47 -2.70 -0.39 -4.50
C GLY A 47 -1.24 -0.84 -4.47
N ALA A 48 -0.95 -2.01 -3.87
CA ALA A 48 0.39 -2.58 -3.86
C ALA A 48 0.88 -2.94 -5.27
N ALA A 49 0.05 -3.60 -6.08
CA ALA A 49 0.38 -3.94 -7.46
C ALA A 49 0.62 -2.69 -8.32
N SER A 50 -0.26 -1.68 -8.20
CA SER A 50 -0.08 -0.37 -8.86
C SER A 50 1.20 0.32 -8.39
N GLY A 51 1.53 0.28 -7.10
CA GLY A 51 2.77 0.84 -6.55
C GLY A 51 4.03 0.19 -7.12
N ILE A 52 4.04 -1.14 -7.26
CA ILE A 52 5.14 -1.87 -7.90
C ILE A 52 5.26 -1.47 -9.38
N LEU A 53 4.14 -1.39 -10.09
CA LEU A 53 4.11 -1.03 -11.51
C LEU A 53 4.62 0.40 -11.73
N LEU A 54 4.15 1.35 -10.92
CA LEU A 54 4.60 2.73 -10.95
C LEU A 54 6.07 2.85 -10.55
N GLY A 55 6.53 2.10 -9.53
CA GLY A 55 7.94 2.02 -9.18
C GLY A 55 8.79 1.57 -10.36
N LYS A 56 8.36 0.53 -11.10
CA LYS A 56 9.04 0.06 -12.31
C LYS A 56 9.16 1.16 -13.36
N TYR A 57 8.08 1.88 -13.67
CA TYR A 57 8.08 2.86 -14.77
C TYR A 57 8.67 4.23 -14.40
N LEU A 58 8.44 4.71 -13.18
CA LEU A 58 8.85 6.05 -12.72
C LEU A 58 10.25 6.06 -12.10
N VAL A 59 10.64 4.99 -11.39
CA VAL A 59 11.94 4.90 -10.72
C VAL A 59 12.94 4.09 -11.56
N PHE A 60 12.49 3.01 -12.20
CA PHE A 60 13.35 2.09 -12.96
C PHE A 60 13.17 2.15 -14.49
N SER A 61 12.77 3.31 -15.04
CA SER A 61 12.47 3.51 -16.47
C SER A 61 13.59 3.07 -17.43
N GLU A 62 14.86 3.27 -17.05
CA GLU A 62 16.02 2.78 -17.79
C GLU A 62 16.56 1.50 -17.16
N GLY A 63 16.12 0.35 -17.66
CA GLY A 63 16.56 -0.97 -17.21
C GLY A 63 18.04 -1.29 -17.44
N LYS A 64 18.96 -0.63 -16.73
CA LYS A 64 20.35 -1.09 -16.60
C LYS A 64 20.47 -2.35 -15.72
N ALA A 65 19.43 -2.71 -14.96
CA ALA A 65 19.43 -3.89 -14.11
C ALA A 65 18.95 -5.19 -14.80
N LEU A 66 18.27 -5.12 -15.95
CA LEU A 66 17.77 -6.30 -16.68
C LEU A 66 18.71 -6.78 -17.81
N ARG A 67 19.69 -5.96 -18.21
CA ARG A 67 20.64 -6.28 -19.31
C ARG A 67 21.95 -6.92 -18.84
N SER A 68 22.12 -7.18 -17.54
CA SER A 68 23.31 -7.85 -16.99
C SER A 68 23.12 -9.35 -16.72
N ARG A 69 21.93 -9.91 -17.00
CA ARG A 69 21.60 -11.33 -16.75
C ARG A 69 21.50 -12.23 -17.99
N CYS A 70 21.88 -11.75 -19.17
CA CYS A 70 22.11 -12.58 -20.34
C CYS A 70 23.44 -12.20 -21.00
N PRO A 71 24.57 -12.77 -20.57
CA PRO A 71 25.69 -12.98 -21.48
C PRO A 71 25.31 -14.10 -22.45
N GLU A 72 25.50 -13.87 -23.74
CA GLU A 72 25.68 -14.96 -24.70
C GLU A 72 26.90 -15.81 -24.33
#